data_AF-A0A9Q0MBK7-F1
#
_entry.id   AF-A0A9Q0MBK7-F1
#
_cell.length_a   1.000
_cell.length_b   1.000
_cell.length_c   1.000
_cell.angle_alpha   90.00
_cell.angle_beta   90.00
_cell.angle_gamma   90.00
#
_symmetry.space_group_name_H-M   'P 1'
#
loop_
_entity.id
_entity.type
_entity.pdbx_description
1 polymer ?
#
loop_
_entity_poly.entity_id
_entity_poly.type
_entity_poly.pdbx_seq_one_letter_code
_entity_poly.pdbx_strand_id
1 'polypeptide(L)'
;MILLRTLHKDIARYNQIDSEDDAQEEFGWKLVHGDVFRPPQQSMMLAVFLGSGVQVLCMSVITLFFACLGFLSPANRGALMTCALVLYVCLGTPAGYVSARIYKSSGGYRWKLNVLMTALFCPGVVFSLFFIMNVILWVKDSSAAVPFITLLALLAMWLCVSLPLTFVGAFFGFKKRAIEQPVRTNQIPRQIPEQTVYTKPVPGIVM
;
A
#
# COMPACT_ATOMS: atom_id res chain seq x y z
N MET A 1 23.82 -1.37 37.88
CA MET A 1 23.16 -0.51 38.88
C MET A 1 22.68 0.85 38.35
N ILE A 2 23.40 1.51 37.43
CA ILE A 2 23.04 2.84 36.92
C ILE A 2 21.71 2.82 36.15
N LEU A 3 21.52 1.85 35.23
CA LEU A 3 20.27 1.67 34.46
C LEU A 3 19.02 1.55 35.35
N LEU A 4 19.14 0.81 36.44
CA LEU A 4 18.04 0.55 37.36
C LEU A 4 17.65 1.81 38.14
N ARG A 5 18.63 2.66 38.48
CA ARG A 5 18.40 3.98 39.09
C ARG A 5 17.79 4.97 38.11
N THR A 6 18.26 5.04 36.86
CA THR A 6 17.67 5.93 35.85
C THR A 6 16.24 5.51 35.52
N LEU A 7 15.98 4.21 35.39
CA LEU A 7 14.65 3.70 35.08
C LEU A 7 13.66 3.90 36.24
N HIS A 8 14.08 3.67 37.49
CA HIS A 8 13.25 4.00 38.66
C HIS A 8 12.96 5.50 38.76
N LYS A 9 13.96 6.35 38.48
CA LYS A 9 13.80 7.80 38.51
C LYS A 9 12.86 8.30 37.41
N ASP A 10 12.92 7.71 36.22
CA ASP A 10 11.99 8.00 35.13
C ASP A 10 10.56 7.57 35.49
N ILE A 11 10.36 6.33 35.97
CA ILE A 11 9.03 5.84 36.35
C ILE A 11 8.41 6.68 37.48
N ALA A 12 9.19 7.00 38.52
CA ALA A 12 8.71 7.83 39.62
C ALA A 12 8.32 9.23 39.15
N ARG A 13 9.08 9.80 38.21
CA ARG A 13 8.75 11.09 37.59
C ARG A 13 7.48 10.99 36.75
N TYR A 14 7.25 9.90 36.02
CA TYR A 14 6.02 9.68 35.24
C TYR A 14 4.78 9.52 36.13
N ASN A 15 4.88 8.81 37.26
CA ASN A 15 3.75 8.59 38.15
C ASN A 15 3.36 9.84 38.96
N GLN A 16 4.25 10.82 39.10
CA GLN A 16 3.94 12.12 39.73
C GLN A 16 3.17 13.06 38.79
N ILE A 17 3.18 12.79 37.48
CA ILE A 17 2.57 13.66 36.46
C ILE A 17 1.06 13.42 36.32
N ASP A 18 0.54 12.26 36.74
CA ASP A 18 -0.90 11.92 36.69
C ASP A 18 -1.75 12.70 37.72
N SER A 19 -1.14 13.54 38.57
CA SER A 19 -1.81 14.28 39.66
C SER A 19 -1.96 15.78 39.46
N GLU A 20 -1.46 16.38 38.37
CA GLU A 20 -1.61 17.81 38.08
C GLU A 20 -2.30 18.03 36.72
N ASP A 21 -3.28 18.94 36.73
CA ASP A 21 -4.16 19.42 35.64
C ASP A 21 -3.68 19.26 34.18
N ASP A 22 -4.66 19.00 33.31
CA ASP A 22 -4.66 18.70 31.85
C ASP A 22 -3.97 19.71 30.90
N ALA A 23 -2.86 20.36 31.29
CA ALA A 23 -2.22 21.41 30.49
C ALA A 23 -0.68 21.39 30.49
N GLN A 24 -0.02 20.28 30.82
CA GLN A 24 1.45 20.19 30.73
C GLN A 24 1.92 19.49 29.45
N GLU A 25 2.84 20.15 28.73
CA GLU A 25 3.49 19.65 27.52
C GLU A 25 4.04 18.23 27.73
N GLU A 26 3.44 17.24 27.05
CA GLU A 26 3.98 15.88 27.04
C GLU A 26 5.46 15.91 26.60
N PHE A 27 6.31 15.01 27.10
CA PHE A 27 7.73 14.99 26.74
C PHE A 27 8.12 13.76 25.91
N GLY A 28 9.06 13.95 24.97
CA GLY A 28 9.72 12.88 24.23
C GLY A 28 8.81 12.17 23.22
N TRP A 29 8.75 10.84 23.30
CA TRP A 29 7.96 10.01 22.36
C TRP A 29 6.45 10.15 22.59
N LYS A 30 6.01 10.56 23.80
CA LYS A 30 4.59 10.77 24.11
C LYS A 30 3.99 11.91 23.27
N LEU A 31 4.75 12.95 22.95
CA LEU A 31 4.37 14.01 22.00
C LEU A 31 3.98 13.52 20.61
N VAL A 32 4.39 12.30 20.25
CA VAL A 32 4.14 11.73 18.93
C VAL A 32 2.79 11.01 18.91
N HIS A 33 2.21 10.66 20.07
CA HIS A 33 1.01 9.82 20.15
C HIS A 33 -0.18 10.42 19.39
N GLY A 34 -0.38 11.75 19.49
CA GLY A 34 -1.46 12.48 18.82
C GLY A 34 -1.21 12.76 17.33
N ASP A 35 0.02 12.58 16.85
CA ASP A 35 0.39 12.84 15.44
C ASP A 35 0.55 11.55 14.62
N VAL A 36 0.86 10.40 15.24
CA VAL A 36 1.11 9.11 14.56
C VAL A 36 -0.08 8.65 13.71
N PHE A 37 -1.29 8.80 14.24
CA PHE A 37 -2.49 8.30 13.59
C PHE A 37 -3.20 9.35 12.73
N ARG A 38 -2.62 10.54 12.58
CA ARG A 38 -3.23 11.57 11.74
C ARG A 38 -3.35 11.06 10.30
N PRO A 39 -4.49 11.32 9.62
CA PRO A 39 -4.59 11.00 8.20
C PRO A 39 -3.45 11.68 7.41
N PRO A 40 -2.73 10.94 6.56
CA PRO A 40 -1.64 11.51 5.77
C PRO A 40 -2.19 12.46 4.72
N GLN A 41 -1.37 13.45 4.32
CA GLN A 41 -1.72 14.45 3.31
C GLN A 41 -2.17 13.81 1.98
N GLN A 42 -1.55 12.68 1.60
CA GLN A 42 -1.86 11.92 0.39
C GLN A 42 -2.49 10.55 0.70
N SER A 43 -3.55 10.54 1.51
CA SER A 43 -4.26 9.30 1.91
C SER A 43 -4.78 8.46 0.73
N MET A 44 -5.14 9.10 -0.39
CA MET A 44 -5.58 8.41 -1.60
C MET A 44 -4.45 7.59 -2.24
N MET A 45 -3.28 8.19 -2.45
CA MET A 45 -2.15 7.49 -3.06
C MET A 45 -1.63 6.37 -2.16
N LEU A 46 -1.58 6.61 -0.85
CA LEU A 46 -1.19 5.58 0.11
C LEU A 46 -2.13 4.36 0.05
N ALA A 47 -3.44 4.59 0.04
CA ALA A 47 -4.43 3.52 -0.05
C ALA A 47 -4.30 2.73 -1.36
N VAL A 48 -4.10 3.42 -2.47
CA VAL A 48 -3.88 2.82 -3.80
C VAL A 48 -2.63 1.92 -3.80
N PHE A 49 -1.48 2.43 -3.33
CA PHE A 49 -0.25 1.64 -3.29
C PHE A 49 -0.35 0.44 -2.35
N LEU A 50 -0.99 0.60 -1.19
CA LEU A 50 -1.16 -0.49 -0.25
C LEU A 50 -2.10 -1.57 -0.81
N GLY A 51 -3.17 -1.19 -1.50
CA GLY A 51 -4.05 -2.12 -2.21
C GLY A 51 -3.31 -2.92 -3.28
N SER A 52 -2.57 -2.24 -4.15
CA SER A 52 -1.75 -2.90 -5.18
C SER A 52 -0.64 -3.77 -4.56
N GLY A 53 -0.02 -3.34 -3.47
CA GLY A 53 1.00 -4.10 -2.75
C GLY A 53 0.45 -5.41 -2.19
N VAL A 54 -0.74 -5.38 -1.57
CA VAL A 54 -1.40 -6.59 -1.09
C VAL A 54 -1.77 -7.53 -2.23
N GLN A 55 -2.23 -7.02 -3.37
CA GLN A 55 -2.52 -7.83 -4.55
C GLN A 55 -1.29 -8.60 -5.03
N VAL A 56 -0.16 -7.90 -5.18
CA VAL A 56 1.11 -8.51 -5.61
C VAL A 56 1.63 -9.50 -4.58
N LEU A 57 1.52 -9.18 -3.28
CA LEU A 57 1.95 -10.07 -2.20
C LEU A 57 1.09 -11.34 -2.13
N CYS A 58 -0.23 -11.24 -2.22
CA CYS A 58 -1.10 -12.41 -2.29
C CYS A 58 -0.79 -13.26 -3.52
N MET A 59 -0.61 -12.62 -4.68
CA MET A 59 -0.26 -13.31 -5.93
C MET A 59 1.08 -14.04 -5.80
N SER A 60 2.11 -13.40 -5.25
CA SER A 60 3.44 -14.00 -5.10
C SER A 60 3.43 -15.17 -4.11
N VAL A 61 2.74 -15.04 -2.98
CA VAL A 61 2.61 -16.11 -1.98
C VAL A 61 1.86 -17.31 -2.56
N ILE A 62 0.73 -17.09 -3.26
CA ILE A 62 -0.06 -18.17 -3.87
C ILE A 62 0.73 -18.85 -4.99
N THR A 63 1.41 -18.08 -5.84
CA THR A 63 2.23 -18.62 -6.93
C THR A 63 3.40 -19.45 -6.37
N LEU A 64 4.07 -18.96 -5.33
CA LEU A 64 5.16 -19.66 -4.66
C LEU A 64 4.68 -20.96 -4.03
N PHE A 65 3.51 -20.97 -3.40
CA PHE A 65 2.92 -22.18 -2.84
C PHE A 65 2.71 -23.27 -3.90
N PHE A 66 2.10 -22.94 -5.04
CA PHE A 66 1.91 -23.90 -6.14
C PHE A 66 3.22 -24.34 -6.80
N ALA A 67 4.23 -23.47 -6.86
CA ALA A 67 5.56 -23.82 -7.32
C ALA A 67 6.26 -24.80 -6.37
N CYS A 68 6.16 -24.60 -5.05
CA CYS A 68 6.74 -25.49 -4.04
C CYS A 68 6.11 -26.89 -4.03
N LEU A 69 4.82 -27.02 -4.36
CA LEU A 69 4.15 -28.31 -4.48
C LEU A 69 4.48 -29.08 -5.78
N GLY A 70 5.26 -28.48 -6.69
CA GLY A 70 5.64 -29.10 -7.95
C GLY A 70 4.58 -29.03 -9.06
N PHE A 71 3.44 -28.37 -8.82
CA PHE A 71 2.41 -28.16 -9.86
C PHE A 71 2.87 -27.18 -10.94
N LEU A 72 3.78 -26.27 -10.62
CA LEU A 72 4.39 -25.32 -11.55
C LEU A 72 5.90 -25.55 -11.59
N SER A 73 6.36 -26.37 -12.54
CA SER A 73 7.79 -26.59 -12.73
C SER A 73 8.47 -25.31 -13.24
N PRO A 74 9.57 -24.84 -12.61
CA PRO A 74 10.35 -23.69 -13.08
C PRO A 74 10.90 -23.86 -14.50
N ALA A 75 11.00 -25.09 -15.00
CA ALA A 75 11.43 -25.40 -16.36
C ALA A 75 10.40 -24.93 -17.41
N ASN A 76 9.11 -24.87 -17.06
CA ASN A 76 8.06 -24.37 -17.94
C ASN A 76 7.76 -22.89 -17.65
N ARG A 77 8.70 -22.02 -18.02
CA ARG A 77 8.63 -20.57 -17.76
C ARG A 77 7.31 -19.93 -18.24
N GLY A 78 6.75 -20.44 -19.34
CA GLY A 78 5.48 -19.96 -19.87
C GLY A 78 4.30 -20.20 -18.94
N ALA A 79 4.17 -21.41 -18.38
CA ALA A 79 3.08 -21.77 -17.48
C ALA A 79 3.10 -20.99 -16.16
N LEU A 80 4.31 -20.68 -15.65
CA LEU A 80 4.45 -19.89 -14.43
C LEU A 80 4.00 -18.43 -14.65
N MET A 81 4.38 -17.82 -15.77
CA MET A 81 3.99 -16.45 -16.12
C MET A 81 2.48 -16.33 -16.37
N THR A 82 1.88 -17.28 -17.07
CA THR A 82 0.43 -17.29 -17.31
C THR A 82 -0.35 -17.49 -16.02
N CYS A 83 0.11 -18.40 -15.14
CA CYS A 83 -0.49 -18.60 -13.82
C CYS A 83 -0.43 -17.32 -12.97
N ALA A 84 0.73 -16.66 -12.91
CA ALA A 84 0.90 -15.42 -12.18
C ALA A 84 -0.03 -14.30 -12.71
N LEU A 85 -0.17 -14.16 -14.03
CA LEU A 85 -1.10 -13.19 -14.64
C LEU A 85 -2.56 -13.48 -14.29
N VAL A 86 -2.98 -14.75 -14.37
CA VAL A 86 -4.36 -15.15 -14.01
C VAL A 86 -4.62 -14.90 -12.54
N LEU A 87 -3.69 -15.30 -11.65
CA LEU A 87 -3.80 -15.03 -10.22
C LEU A 87 -3.86 -13.54 -9.93
N TYR A 88 -3.02 -12.73 -10.58
CA TYR A 88 -3.04 -11.28 -10.42
C TYR A 88 -4.42 -10.69 -10.72
N VAL A 89 -5.01 -11.07 -11.86
CA VAL A 89 -6.33 -10.59 -12.29
C VAL A 89 -7.44 -11.05 -11.33
N CYS A 90 -7.40 -12.31 -10.89
CA CYS A 90 -8.35 -12.88 -9.93
C CYS A 90 -8.21 -12.31 -8.51
N LEU A 91 -7.05 -11.75 -8.15
CA LEU A 91 -6.78 -11.17 -6.84
C LEU A 91 -7.06 -9.65 -6.79
N GLY A 92 -7.90 -9.12 -7.70
CA GLY A 92 -8.38 -7.74 -7.63
C GLY A 92 -9.20 -7.44 -6.36
N THR A 93 -9.91 -8.43 -5.82
CA THR A 93 -10.78 -8.27 -4.65
C THR A 93 -10.01 -7.88 -3.37
N PRO A 94 -8.92 -8.57 -2.97
CA PRO A 94 -8.04 -8.12 -1.89
C PRO A 94 -7.53 -6.68 -2.06
N ALA A 95 -7.14 -6.31 -3.29
CA ALA A 95 -6.61 -4.98 -3.60
C ALA A 95 -7.62 -3.89 -3.31
N GLY A 96 -8.83 -4.04 -3.85
CA GLY A 96 -9.93 -3.11 -3.63
C GLY A 96 -10.35 -3.05 -2.15
N TYR A 97 -10.40 -4.19 -1.46
CA TYR A 97 -10.79 -4.26 -0.06
C TYR A 97 -9.82 -3.52 0.86
N VAL A 98 -8.51 -3.75 0.72
CA VAL A 98 -7.50 -3.10 1.57
C VAL A 98 -7.43 -1.60 1.28
N SER A 99 -7.38 -1.22 0.00
CA SER A 99 -7.37 0.19 -0.39
C SER A 99 -8.60 0.93 0.16
N ALA A 100 -9.80 0.35 0.01
CA ALA A 100 -11.03 0.92 0.55
C ALA A 100 -10.99 1.12 2.08
N ARG A 101 -10.52 0.12 2.82
CA ARG A 101 -10.46 0.16 4.29
C ARG A 101 -9.52 1.24 4.79
N ILE A 102 -8.36 1.38 4.15
CA ILE A 102 -7.32 2.34 4.53
C ILE A 102 -7.72 3.77 4.15
N TYR A 103 -8.34 3.94 2.97
CA TYR A 103 -8.89 5.23 2.57
C TYR A 103 -10.01 5.68 3.51
N LYS A 104 -10.89 4.76 3.91
CA LYS A 104 -11.97 5.04 4.87
C LYS A 104 -11.44 5.37 6.27
N SER A 105 -10.44 4.65 6.78
CA SER A 105 -9.83 4.95 8.09
C SER A 105 -9.07 6.27 8.11
N SER A 106 -8.67 6.77 6.95
CA SER A 106 -8.03 8.08 6.79
C SER A 106 -9.02 9.23 6.58
N GLY A 107 -10.33 9.00 6.78
CA GLY A 107 -11.37 10.03 6.60
C GLY A 107 -11.76 10.31 5.14
N GLY A 108 -11.41 9.42 4.21
CA GLY A 108 -11.70 9.59 2.78
C GLY A 108 -13.16 9.26 2.41
N TYR A 109 -13.88 10.23 1.83
CA TYR A 109 -15.28 10.06 1.38
C TYR A 109 -15.42 9.65 -0.09
N ARG A 110 -14.43 9.97 -0.95
CA ARG A 110 -14.48 9.74 -2.40
C ARG A 110 -14.11 8.31 -2.78
N TRP A 111 -14.89 7.35 -2.30
CA TRP A 111 -14.59 5.93 -2.46
C TRP A 111 -14.51 5.48 -3.93
N LYS A 112 -15.41 5.94 -4.79
CA LYS A 112 -15.42 5.59 -6.23
C LYS A 112 -14.11 5.96 -6.92
N LEU A 113 -13.58 7.15 -6.63
CA LEU A 113 -12.30 7.62 -7.17
C LEU A 113 -11.14 6.78 -6.65
N ASN A 114 -11.15 6.45 -5.35
CA ASN A 114 -10.13 5.58 -4.75
C ASN A 114 -10.07 4.21 -5.42
N VAL A 115 -11.24 3.59 -5.68
CA VAL A 115 -11.31 2.29 -6.37
C VAL A 115 -10.81 2.40 -7.80
N LEU A 116 -11.26 3.42 -8.53
CA LEU A 116 -10.82 3.65 -9.91
C LEU A 116 -9.30 3.84 -9.99
N MET A 117 -8.73 4.65 -9.09
CA MET A 117 -7.28 4.82 -9.01
C MET A 117 -6.55 3.53 -8.62
N THR A 118 -7.11 2.72 -7.72
CA THR A 118 -6.51 1.44 -7.31
C THR A 118 -6.47 0.45 -8.48
N ALA A 119 -7.53 0.42 -9.29
CA ALA A 119 -7.64 -0.47 -10.44
C ALA A 119 -6.81 0.00 -11.65
N LEU A 120 -6.61 1.31 -11.80
CA LEU A 120 -6.01 1.89 -13.00
C LEU A 120 -4.56 2.35 -12.86
N PHE A 121 -4.16 2.87 -11.70
CA PHE A 121 -2.88 3.57 -11.57
C PHE A 121 -1.68 2.62 -11.72
N CYS A 122 -1.51 1.66 -10.82
CA CYS A 122 -0.38 0.74 -10.86
C CYS A 122 -0.39 -0.16 -12.12
N PRO A 123 -1.51 -0.82 -12.48
CA PRO A 123 -1.54 -1.63 -13.69
C PRO A 123 -1.37 -0.80 -14.97
N GLY A 124 -1.91 0.42 -15.01
CA GLY A 124 -1.80 1.32 -16.15
C GLY A 124 -0.37 1.82 -16.38
N VAL A 125 0.38 2.12 -15.32
CA VAL A 125 1.82 2.45 -15.44
C VAL A 125 2.60 1.27 -16.01
N VAL A 126 2.39 0.06 -15.47
CA VAL A 126 3.06 -1.15 -15.95
C VAL A 126 2.69 -1.47 -17.40
N PHE A 127 1.41 -1.39 -17.75
CA PHE A 127 0.93 -1.62 -19.11
C PHE A 127 1.47 -0.58 -20.09
N SER A 128 1.56 0.70 -19.69
CA SER A 128 2.11 1.76 -20.54
C SER A 128 3.60 1.53 -20.83
N LEU A 129 4.39 1.19 -19.80
CA LEU A 129 5.80 0.84 -19.97
C LEU A 129 5.97 -0.39 -20.87
N PHE A 130 5.19 -1.43 -20.62
CA PHE A 130 5.18 -2.65 -21.44
C PHE A 130 4.79 -2.35 -22.90
N PHE A 131 3.77 -1.52 -23.12
CA PHE A 131 3.32 -1.12 -24.45
C PHE A 131 4.40 -0.36 -25.22
N ILE A 132 5.06 0.62 -24.58
CA ILE A 132 6.19 1.36 -25.19
C ILE A 132 7.31 0.39 -25.58
N MET A 133 7.67 -0.53 -24.69
CA MET A 133 8.67 -1.56 -24.98
C MET A 133 8.23 -2.45 -26.15
N ASN A 134 6.95 -2.84 -26.21
CA ASN A 134 6.42 -3.67 -27.29
C ASN A 134 6.43 -2.94 -28.64
N VAL A 135 6.15 -1.64 -28.67
CA VAL A 135 6.26 -0.82 -29.89
C VAL A 135 7.70 -0.82 -30.41
N ILE A 136 8.69 -0.68 -29.54
CA ILE A 136 10.12 -0.74 -29.92
C ILE A 136 10.45 -2.13 -30.49
N LEU A 137 9.90 -3.21 -29.92
CA LEU A 137 10.11 -4.57 -30.40
C LEU A 137 9.49 -4.81 -31.78
N TRP A 138 8.31 -4.23 -32.07
CA TRP A 138 7.72 -4.28 -33.41
C TRP A 138 8.57 -3.53 -34.45
N VAL A 139 9.08 -2.34 -34.12
CA VAL A 139 9.94 -1.58 -35.04
C VAL A 139 11.24 -2.34 -35.38
N LYS A 140 11.72 -3.19 -34.47
CA LYS A 140 12.91 -4.03 -34.68
C LYS A 140 12.60 -5.40 -35.27
N ASP A 141 11.36 -5.68 -35.66
CA ASP A 141 10.90 -7.00 -36.14
C ASP A 141 11.34 -8.16 -35.23
N SER A 142 11.32 -7.93 -33.91
CA SER A 142 11.76 -8.92 -32.94
C SER A 142 10.72 -10.03 -32.78
N SER A 143 11.18 -11.29 -32.75
CA SER A 143 10.33 -12.46 -32.45
C SER A 143 9.76 -12.46 -31.03
N ALA A 144 10.32 -11.63 -30.13
CA ALA A 144 9.79 -11.42 -28.79
C ALA A 144 8.64 -10.40 -28.75
N ALA A 145 8.29 -9.76 -29.86
CA ALA A 145 7.20 -8.79 -29.90
C ALA A 145 5.85 -9.48 -29.70
N VAL A 146 5.08 -8.96 -28.77
CA VAL A 146 3.76 -9.48 -28.41
C VAL A 146 2.75 -9.04 -29.47
N PRO A 147 1.99 -9.96 -30.08
CA PRO A 147 1.07 -9.63 -31.16
C PRO A 147 -0.10 -8.76 -30.66
N PHE A 148 -0.66 -7.95 -31.56
CA PHE A 148 -1.71 -6.97 -31.22
C PHE A 148 -2.92 -7.62 -30.53
N ILE A 149 -3.33 -8.81 -30.98
CA ILE A 149 -4.45 -9.56 -30.39
C ILE A 149 -4.20 -9.91 -28.92
N THR A 150 -2.97 -10.28 -28.57
CA THR A 150 -2.63 -10.58 -27.17
C THR A 150 -2.61 -9.33 -26.30
N LEU A 151 -2.23 -8.16 -26.84
CA LEU A 151 -2.37 -6.88 -26.12
C LEU A 151 -3.83 -6.56 -25.85
N LEU A 152 -4.71 -6.74 -26.84
CA LEU A 152 -6.14 -6.51 -26.69
C LEU A 152 -6.74 -7.48 -25.66
N ALA A 153 -6.32 -8.75 -25.66
CA ALA A 153 -6.75 -9.74 -24.68
C ALA A 153 -6.30 -9.37 -23.25
N LEU A 154 -5.06 -8.88 -23.06
CA LEU A 154 -4.58 -8.40 -21.76
C LEU A 154 -5.37 -7.18 -21.28
N LEU A 155 -5.65 -6.23 -22.18
CA LEU A 155 -6.46 -5.04 -21.88
C LEU A 155 -7.89 -5.44 -21.49
N ALA A 156 -8.52 -6.35 -22.25
CA ALA A 156 -9.85 -6.86 -21.95
C ALA A 156 -9.88 -7.60 -20.62
N MET A 157 -8.88 -8.43 -20.31
CA MET A 157 -8.78 -9.12 -19.03
C MET A 157 -8.63 -8.15 -17.85
N TRP A 158 -7.84 -7.08 -18.02
CA TRP A 158 -7.69 -6.04 -17.01
C TRP A 158 -9.00 -5.26 -16.77
N LEU A 159 -9.65 -4.78 -17.83
CA LEU A 159 -10.85 -3.94 -17.71
C LEU A 159 -12.13 -4.74 -17.41
N CYS A 160 -12.28 -5.95 -17.96
CA CYS A 160 -13.50 -6.75 -17.82
C CYS A 160 -13.48 -7.70 -16.61
N VAL A 161 -12.30 -8.04 -16.08
CA VAL A 161 -12.19 -8.97 -14.94
C VAL A 161 -11.59 -8.29 -13.72
N SER A 162 -10.37 -7.75 -13.84
CA SER A 162 -9.67 -7.18 -12.67
C SER A 162 -10.39 -5.96 -12.12
N LEU A 163 -10.77 -5.01 -12.98
CA LEU A 163 -11.48 -3.79 -12.60
C LEU A 163 -12.79 -4.09 -11.84
N PRO A 164 -13.76 -4.89 -12.34
CA PRO A 164 -14.96 -5.19 -11.56
C PRO A 164 -14.66 -5.94 -10.26
N LEU A 165 -13.68 -6.84 -10.22
CA LEU A 165 -13.26 -7.50 -8.97
C LEU A 165 -12.75 -6.51 -7.92
N THR A 166 -11.94 -5.53 -8.32
CA THR A 166 -11.50 -4.47 -7.40
C THR A 166 -12.67 -3.64 -6.87
N PHE A 167 -13.69 -3.37 -7.69
CA PHE A 167 -14.92 -2.72 -7.26
C PHE A 167 -15.70 -3.55 -6.24
N VAL A 168 -15.85 -4.85 -6.48
CA VAL A 168 -16.50 -5.77 -5.53
C VAL A 168 -15.76 -5.76 -4.18
N GLY A 169 -14.44 -5.92 -4.20
CA GLY A 169 -13.62 -5.91 -2.98
C GLY A 169 -13.74 -4.59 -2.22
N ALA A 170 -13.69 -3.47 -2.93
CA ALA A 170 -13.82 -2.16 -2.32
C ALA A 170 -15.22 -1.89 -1.77
N PHE A 171 -16.27 -2.34 -2.44
CA PHE A 171 -17.65 -2.23 -1.95
C PHE A 171 -17.80 -2.90 -0.58
N PHE A 172 -17.30 -4.14 -0.45
CA PHE A 172 -17.27 -4.83 0.85
C PHE A 172 -16.35 -4.14 1.86
N GLY A 173 -15.22 -3.57 1.42
CA GLY A 173 -14.31 -2.79 2.26
C GLY A 173 -14.96 -1.55 2.86
N PHE A 174 -15.67 -0.76 2.05
CA PHE A 174 -16.36 0.46 2.49
C PHE A 174 -17.59 0.17 3.34
N LYS A 175 -18.25 -0.98 3.18
CA LYS A 175 -19.40 -1.36 4.02
C LYS A 175 -18.99 -1.64 5.48
N LYS A 176 -17.75 -2.07 5.72
CA LYS A 176 -17.25 -2.33 7.09
C LYS A 176 -16.97 -1.03 7.85
N ARG A 177 -17.03 -1.09 9.19
CA ARG A 177 -16.67 0.04 10.08
C ARG A 177 -15.23 0.47 9.79
N ALA A 178 -14.99 1.78 9.87
CA ALA A 178 -13.63 2.32 9.78
C ALA A 178 -12.76 1.71 10.88
N ILE A 179 -11.46 1.56 10.61
CA ILE A 179 -10.51 1.11 11.64
C ILE A 179 -10.38 2.24 12.65
N GLU A 180 -10.70 1.96 13.91
CA GLU A 180 -10.57 2.92 14.99
C GLU A 180 -9.12 3.02 15.43
N GLN A 181 -8.70 4.25 15.69
CA GLN A 181 -7.37 4.56 16.16
C GLN A 181 -7.39 4.49 17.69
N PRO A 182 -6.35 3.93 18.32
CA PRO A 182 -6.32 3.73 19.77
C PRO A 182 -6.25 5.04 20.56
N VAL A 183 -5.91 6.14 19.90
CA VAL A 183 -5.74 7.47 20.50
C VAL A 183 -6.43 8.54 19.65
N ARG A 184 -6.86 9.61 20.31
CA ARG A 184 -7.35 10.80 19.60
C ARG A 184 -6.18 11.52 18.96
N THR A 185 -6.37 11.97 17.73
CA THR A 185 -5.36 12.71 16.98
C THR A 185 -5.48 14.20 17.23
N ASN A 186 -4.33 14.88 17.29
CA ASN A 186 -4.29 16.34 17.31
C ASN A 186 -4.75 16.88 15.96
N GLN A 187 -5.47 18.02 15.95
CA GLN A 187 -5.92 18.65 14.71
C GLN A 187 -4.83 19.51 14.04
N ILE A 188 -3.99 20.17 14.84
CA ILE A 188 -2.94 21.10 14.36
C ILE A 188 -1.60 20.36 14.35
N PRO A 189 -0.86 20.33 13.23
CA PRO A 189 0.44 19.66 13.18
C PRO A 189 1.42 20.41 14.07
N ARG A 190 2.17 19.68 14.89
CA ARG A 190 3.26 20.30 15.64
C ARG A 190 4.30 20.89 14.69
N GLN A 191 4.91 21.99 15.08
CA GLN A 191 6.02 22.56 14.35
C GLN A 191 7.24 21.64 14.50
N ILE A 192 7.73 21.10 13.39
CA ILE A 192 8.94 20.27 13.37
C ILE A 192 10.10 21.21 13.02
N PRO A 193 11.21 21.23 13.79
CA PRO A 193 12.37 22.02 13.44
C PRO A 193 12.95 21.58 12.08
N GLU A 194 13.60 22.49 11.37
CA GLU A 194 14.19 22.17 10.07
C GLU A 194 15.22 21.03 10.18
N GLN A 195 15.01 20.00 9.37
CA GLN A 195 15.89 18.84 9.32
C GLN A 195 17.18 19.18 8.55
N THR A 196 18.32 18.71 9.07
CA THR A 196 19.59 18.77 8.33
C THR A 196 19.49 17.98 7.03
N VAL A 197 20.33 18.31 6.04
CA VAL A 197 20.25 17.74 4.68
C VAL A 197 20.19 16.21 4.69
N TYR A 198 21.02 15.55 5.49
CA TYR A 198 21.09 14.08 5.56
C TYR A 198 19.86 13.43 6.20
N THR A 199 19.12 14.17 7.04
CA THR A 199 17.91 13.66 7.72
C THR A 199 16.65 13.87 6.88
N LYS A 200 16.75 14.55 5.73
CA LYS A 200 15.62 14.75 4.82
C LYS A 200 15.21 13.41 4.18
N PRO A 201 13.93 13.25 3.80
CA PRO A 201 13.42 11.97 3.30
C PRO A 201 14.13 11.48 2.03
N VAL A 202 14.50 12.37 1.10
CA VAL A 202 15.17 11.94 -0.15
C VAL A 202 16.59 11.42 0.11
N PRO A 203 17.50 12.16 0.79
CA PRO A 203 18.81 11.62 1.15
C PRO A 203 18.75 10.38 2.03
N GLY A 204 17.80 10.30 2.96
CA GLY A 204 17.64 9.13 3.84
C GLY A 204 17.07 7.88 3.16
N ILE A 205 16.40 8.02 2.00
CA ILE A 205 15.96 6.87 1.18
C ILE A 205 17.09 6.36 0.28
N VAL A 206 18.03 7.25 -0.09
CA VAL A 206 19.12 6.95 -1.03
C VAL A 206 20.39 6.45 -0.33
N MET A 207 20.67 6.91 0.90
CA MET A 207 21.72 6.37 1.77
C MET A 207 21.33 5.03 2.37
#